data_AF-A0A7X5R6J0-F1
#
_entry.id   AF-A0A7X5R6J0-F1
#
_cell.length_a   1.000
_cell.length_b   1.000
_cell.length_c   1.000
_cell.angle_alpha   90.00
_cell.angle_beta   90.00
_cell.angle_gamma   90.00
#
_symmetry.space_group_name_H-M   'P 1'
#
loop_
_entity.id
_entity.type
_entity.pdbx_description
1 polymer ?
#
loop_
_entity_poly.entity_id
_entity_poly.type
_entity_poly.pdbx_seq_one_letter_code
_entity_poly.pdbx_strand_id
1 'polypeptide(L)'
;MLDINNEAKKSLEKTGYNLVYQYPEHFSRLPVISYYNLSEKGAFYADNNESIQEGYVQIDIWSRSPKECYDISIEVNKVLTSDGWTREMSMDVPRGNDKLYHRTMRFQKYFILE
;
A
#
# COMPACT_ATOMS: atom_id res chain seq x y z
N MET A 1 7.51 -17.88 -4.37
CA MET A 1 6.90 -16.84 -3.53
C MET A 1 7.70 -15.55 -3.68
N LEU A 2 7.03 -14.46 -4.05
CA LEU A 2 7.55 -13.10 -4.19
C LEU A 2 7.31 -12.29 -2.92
N ASP A 3 8.18 -11.32 -2.67
CA ASP A 3 8.02 -10.37 -1.57
C ASP A 3 7.06 -9.23 -1.95
N ILE A 4 5.83 -9.29 -1.44
CA ILE A 4 4.77 -8.30 -1.69
C ILE A 4 5.16 -6.90 -1.20
N ASN A 5 5.94 -6.77 -0.13
CA ASN A 5 6.39 -5.47 0.35
C ASN A 5 7.36 -4.83 -0.64
N ASN A 6 8.28 -5.62 -1.19
CA ASN A 6 9.24 -5.12 -2.18
C ASN A 6 8.53 -4.68 -3.46
N GLU A 7 7.55 -5.45 -3.94
CA GLU A 7 6.76 -5.09 -5.14
C GLU A 7 5.90 -3.83 -4.92
N ALA A 8 5.26 -3.71 -3.75
CA ALA A 8 4.51 -2.51 -3.40
C ALA A 8 5.43 -1.29 -3.28
N LYS A 9 6.60 -1.44 -2.64
CA LYS A 9 7.59 -0.35 -2.50
C LYS A 9 8.04 0.19 -3.85
N LYS A 10 8.42 -0.68 -4.79
CA LYS A 10 8.81 -0.28 -6.16
C LYS A 10 7.75 0.58 -6.85
N SER A 11 6.47 0.24 -6.63
CA SER A 11 5.35 1.02 -7.17
C SER A 11 5.20 2.37 -6.47
N LEU A 12 5.28 2.37 -5.14
CA LEU A 12 5.11 3.55 -4.30
C LEU A 12 6.27 4.56 -4.41
N GLU A 13 7.48 4.13 -4.73
CA GLU A 13 8.64 5.02 -4.94
C GLU A 13 8.37 6.04 -6.06
N LYS A 14 7.53 5.67 -7.04
CA LYS A 14 7.10 6.55 -8.14
C LYS A 14 6.27 7.76 -7.66
N THR A 15 5.76 7.74 -6.43
CA THR A 15 5.02 8.88 -5.85
C THR A 15 5.93 10.03 -5.39
N GLY A 16 7.21 9.74 -5.10
CA GLY A 16 8.15 10.72 -4.56
C GLY A 16 7.97 11.08 -3.07
N TYR A 17 7.00 10.48 -2.37
CA TYR A 17 6.82 10.67 -0.92
C TYR A 17 7.77 9.79 -0.11
N ASN A 18 7.99 10.18 1.15
CA ASN A 18 8.69 9.32 2.11
C ASN A 18 7.89 8.04 2.33
N LEU A 19 8.57 6.91 2.23
CA LEU A 19 8.01 5.58 2.46
C LEU A 19 8.58 4.98 3.74
N VAL A 20 7.73 4.40 4.58
CA VAL A 20 8.16 3.63 5.76
C VAL A 20 7.42 2.30 5.83
N TYR A 21 8.08 1.28 6.39
CA TYR A 21 7.44 -0.01 6.62
C TYR A 21 6.52 0.05 7.84
N GLN A 22 5.30 -0.49 7.72
CA GLN A 22 4.27 -0.56 8.78
C GLN A 22 3.83 0.79 9.35
N TYR A 23 4.30 1.17 10.54
CA TYR A 23 3.83 2.36 11.26
C TYR A 23 5.02 3.30 11.46
N PRO A 24 4.90 4.60 11.14
CA PRO A 24 5.99 5.54 11.36
C PRO A 24 6.36 5.64 12.85
N GLU A 25 7.59 5.28 13.22
CA GLU A 25 8.07 5.45 14.61
C GLU A 25 8.06 6.91 15.05
N HIS A 26 8.32 7.81 14.10
CA HIS A 26 8.31 9.26 14.31
C HIS A 26 7.58 9.96 13.16
N PHE A 27 6.53 10.71 13.48
CA PHE A 27 5.81 11.57 12.54
C PHE A 27 6.52 12.92 12.30
N SER A 28 7.85 12.93 12.36
CA SER A 28 8.67 14.14 12.20
C SER A 28 8.79 14.58 10.74
N ARG A 29 8.53 13.70 9.77
CA ARG A 29 8.62 13.96 8.32
C ARG A 29 7.29 13.69 7.61
N LEU A 30 6.27 14.47 7.94
CA LEU A 30 4.98 14.46 7.24
C LEU A 30 5.03 15.30 5.95
N PRO A 31 4.28 14.91 4.90
CA PRO A 31 3.49 13.69 4.81
C PRO A 31 4.36 12.44 4.61
N VAL A 32 3.87 11.29 5.09
CA VAL A 32 4.54 9.99 4.94
C VAL A 32 3.53 8.93 4.55
N ILE A 33 3.96 8.04 3.66
CA ILE A 33 3.21 6.84 3.28
C ILE A 33 3.84 5.67 4.02
N SER A 34 3.02 4.89 4.70
CA SER A 34 3.46 3.61 5.25
C SER A 34 2.76 2.46 4.56
N TYR A 35 3.45 1.32 4.49
CA TYR A 35 2.96 0.17 3.74
C TYR A 35 3.37 -1.14 4.39
N TYR A 36 2.53 -2.16 4.25
CA TYR A 36 2.84 -3.51 4.70
C TYR A 36 1.99 -4.56 3.99
N ASN A 37 2.54 -5.74 3.82
CA ASN A 37 1.84 -6.93 3.38
C ASN A 37 0.76 -7.27 4.40
N LEU A 38 -0.50 -7.30 3.96
CA LEU A 38 -1.63 -7.69 4.77
C LEU A 38 -1.79 -9.21 4.79
N SER A 39 -1.69 -9.83 3.62
CA SER A 39 -1.70 -11.28 3.46
C SER A 39 -1.24 -11.65 2.05
N GLU A 40 -0.69 -12.84 1.90
CA GLU A 40 -0.36 -13.44 0.61
C GLU A 40 -0.72 -14.92 0.62
N LYS A 41 -1.10 -15.45 -0.55
CA LYS A 41 -1.45 -16.86 -0.73
C LYS A 41 -1.28 -17.27 -2.19
N GLY A 42 -1.17 -18.56 -2.44
CA GLY A 42 -1.27 -19.08 -3.81
C GLY A 42 -2.69 -18.94 -4.35
N ALA A 43 -2.82 -18.33 -5.52
CA ALA A 43 -4.08 -18.19 -6.23
C ALA A 43 -4.29 -19.31 -7.27
N PHE A 44 -3.21 -19.83 -7.84
CA PHE A 44 -3.29 -20.91 -8.82
C PHE A 44 -2.10 -21.86 -8.70
N TYR A 45 -2.40 -23.16 -8.82
CA TYR A 45 -1.43 -24.25 -8.74
C TYR A 45 -1.54 -25.12 -9.99
N ALA A 46 -0.40 -25.44 -10.60
CA ALA A 46 -0.27 -26.41 -11.69
C ALA A 46 0.90 -27.33 -11.41
N ASP A 47 0.77 -28.62 -11.74
CA ASP A 47 1.84 -29.62 -11.56
C ASP A 47 2.44 -29.66 -10.14
N ASN A 48 1.60 -29.47 -9.12
CA ASN A 48 1.96 -29.35 -7.70
C ASN A 48 2.85 -28.14 -7.33
N ASN A 49 3.04 -27.19 -8.24
CA ASN A 49 3.74 -25.94 -7.99
C ASN A 49 2.76 -24.76 -8.02
N GLU A 50 3.01 -23.76 -7.16
CA GLU A 50 2.30 -22.49 -7.22
C GLU A 50 2.75 -21.74 -8.48
N SER A 51 1.82 -21.42 -9.37
CA SER A 51 2.12 -20.66 -10.60
C SER A 51 1.65 -19.21 -10.52
N ILE A 52 0.69 -18.90 -9.64
CA ILE A 52 0.25 -17.53 -9.40
C ILE A 52 0.15 -17.29 -7.90
N GLN A 53 0.86 -16.27 -7.43
CA GLN A 53 0.72 -15.73 -6.08
C GLN A 53 -0.25 -14.55 -6.09
N GLU A 54 -1.08 -14.47 -5.06
CA GLU A 54 -1.95 -13.33 -4.78
C GLU A 54 -1.46 -12.63 -3.53
N GLY A 55 -1.22 -11.32 -3.66
CA GLY A 55 -0.76 -10.48 -2.57
C GLY A 55 -1.70 -9.32 -2.29
N TYR A 56 -1.88 -9.01 -1.01
CA TYR A 56 -2.64 -7.88 -0.52
C TYR A 56 -1.73 -6.93 0.24
N VAL A 57 -1.73 -5.66 -0.13
CA VAL A 57 -0.94 -4.63 0.56
C VAL A 57 -1.87 -3.61 1.20
N GLN A 58 -1.59 -3.27 2.46
CA GLN A 58 -2.18 -2.12 3.13
C GLN A 58 -1.25 -0.93 2.96
N ILE A 59 -1.84 0.22 2.65
CA ILE A 59 -1.14 1.50 2.48
C ILE A 59 -1.84 2.54 3.33
N ASP A 60 -1.06 3.17 4.20
CA ASP A 60 -1.53 4.21 5.10
C ASP A 60 -0.85 5.53 4.74
N ILE A 61 -1.66 6.59 4.69
CA ILE A 61 -1.23 7.94 4.36
C ILE A 61 -1.43 8.79 5.60
N TRP A 62 -0.34 9.39 6.06
CA TRP A 62 -0.30 10.20 7.27
C TRP A 62 0.05 11.64 6.93
N SER A 63 -0.77 12.58 7.37
CA SER A 63 -0.58 14.01 7.10
C SER A 63 -1.18 14.90 8.19
N ARG A 64 -0.82 16.19 8.20
CA ARG A 64 -1.45 17.24 9.03
C ARG A 64 -2.77 17.77 8.46
N SER A 65 -3.17 17.34 7.26
CA SER A 65 -4.39 17.81 6.60
C SER A 65 -5.16 16.66 5.96
N PRO A 66 -6.49 16.60 6.13
CA PRO A 66 -7.31 15.58 5.46
C PRO A 66 -7.31 15.77 3.94
N LYS A 67 -7.18 17.01 3.46
CA LYS A 67 -7.05 17.29 2.03
C LYS A 67 -5.75 16.73 1.47
N GLU A 68 -4.63 16.91 2.18
CA GLU A 68 -3.34 16.37 1.75
C GLU A 68 -3.35 14.83 1.76
N CYS A 69 -4.00 14.18 2.75
CA CYS A 69 -4.25 12.74 2.70
C CYS A 69 -5.00 12.31 1.42
N TYR A 70 -6.04 13.05 1.04
CA TYR A 70 -6.83 12.74 -0.16
C TYR A 70 -6.02 12.94 -1.45
N ASP A 71 -5.30 14.06 -1.57
CA ASP A 71 -4.48 14.37 -2.74
C ASP A 71 -3.38 13.31 -2.92
N ILE A 72 -2.71 12.89 -1.84
CA ILE A 72 -1.73 11.79 -1.88
C ILE A 72 -2.39 10.47 -2.29
N SER A 73 -3.62 10.20 -1.83
CA SER A 73 -4.33 8.95 -2.15
C SER A 73 -4.65 8.82 -3.65
N ILE A 74 -4.85 9.94 -4.35
CA ILE A 74 -5.01 9.96 -5.81
C ILE A 74 -3.72 9.50 -6.48
N GLU A 75 -2.57 10.05 -6.06
CA GLU A 75 -1.28 9.68 -6.63
C GLU A 75 -0.90 8.23 -6.31
N VAL A 76 -1.11 7.78 -5.07
CA VAL A 76 -0.94 6.37 -4.67
C VAL A 76 -1.78 5.45 -5.54
N ASN A 77 -3.07 5.76 -5.71
CA ASN A 77 -3.94 4.99 -6.56
C ASN A 77 -3.41 4.93 -7.99
N LYS A 78 -3.04 6.08 -8.56
CA LYS A 78 -2.55 6.18 -9.93
C LYS A 78 -1.30 5.32 -10.15
N VAL A 79 -0.28 5.41 -9.28
CA VAL A 79 0.97 4.64 -9.47
C VAL A 79 0.76 3.14 -9.32
N LEU A 80 -0.10 2.71 -8.39
CA LEU A 80 -0.37 1.29 -8.14
C LEU A 80 -1.23 0.68 -9.23
N THR A 81 -2.31 1.35 -9.64
CA THR A 81 -3.15 0.83 -10.73
C THR A 81 -2.40 0.80 -12.06
N SER A 82 -1.48 1.75 -12.28
CA SER A 82 -0.59 1.72 -13.46
C SER A 82 0.40 0.55 -13.42
N ASP A 83 0.68 0.00 -12.24
CA ASP A 83 1.54 -1.16 -12.03
C ASP A 83 0.72 -2.47 -11.89
N GLY A 84 -0.57 -2.45 -12.22
CA GLY A 84 -1.42 -3.65 -12.23
C GLY A 84 -1.99 -4.07 -10.87
N TRP A 85 -1.86 -3.22 -9.84
CA TRP A 85 -2.58 -3.42 -8.58
C TRP A 85 -4.04 -2.98 -8.72
N THR A 86 -4.94 -3.72 -8.08
CA THR A 86 -6.37 -3.41 -8.02
C THR A 86 -6.72 -2.88 -6.65
N ARG A 87 -7.35 -1.70 -6.58
CA ARG A 87 -7.81 -1.11 -5.31
C ARG A 87 -9.05 -1.84 -4.81
N GLU A 88 -8.98 -2.38 -3.60
CA GLU A 88 -10.13 -3.01 -2.93
C GLU A 88 -10.88 -2.02 -2.04
N MET A 89 -10.14 -1.16 -1.34
CA MET A 89 -10.71 -0.27 -0.35
C MET A 89 -9.93 1.04 -0.23
N SER A 90 -10.63 2.09 0.20
CA SER A 90 -10.01 3.32 0.66
C SER A 90 -10.96 4.03 1.61
N MET A 91 -10.47 4.42 2.78
CA MET A 91 -11.29 5.10 3.80
C MET A 91 -10.44 6.05 4.65
N ASP A 92 -11.05 7.12 5.14
CA ASP A 92 -10.46 7.93 6.19
C ASP A 92 -10.61 7.22 7.53
N VAL A 93 -9.54 7.20 8.31
CA VAL A 93 -9.55 6.60 9.64
C VAL A 93 -9.88 7.71 10.65
N PRO A 94 -10.96 7.55 11.45
CA PRO A 94 -11.31 8.53 12.46
C PRO A 94 -10.13 8.81 13.38
N ARG A 95 -9.77 10.09 13.54
CA ARG A 95 -8.72 10.48 14.48
C ARG A 95 -9.15 10.15 15.92
N GLY A 96 -8.19 9.65 16.70
CA GLY A 96 -8.26 9.68 18.16
C GLY A 96 -7.89 11.07 18.70
N ASN A 97 -7.12 11.11 19.78
CA ASN A 97 -6.64 12.36 20.39
C ASN A 97 -5.49 13.02 19.62
N ASP A 98 -4.98 12.38 18.57
CA ASP A 98 -3.83 12.86 17.82
C ASP A 98 -4.23 13.91 16.77
N LYS A 99 -3.37 14.91 16.56
CA LYS A 99 -3.53 15.95 15.52
C LYS A 99 -3.14 15.46 14.12
N LEU A 100 -3.12 14.15 13.91
CA LEU A 100 -2.68 13.52 12.67
C LEU A 100 -3.89 12.95 11.93
N TYR A 101 -3.95 13.22 10.63
CA TYR A 101 -4.93 12.63 9.73
C TYR A 101 -4.35 11.37 9.10
N HIS A 102 -5.20 10.35 9.02
CA HIS A 102 -4.84 9.04 8.53
C HIS A 102 -5.89 8.59 7.52
N ARG A 103 -5.43 8.24 6.32
CA ARG A 103 -6.24 7.59 5.31
C ARG A 103 -5.61 6.25 4.98
N THR A 104 -6.42 5.20 4.95
CA THR A 104 -5.95 3.85 4.66
C THR A 104 -6.51 3.36 3.33
N MET A 105 -5.71 2.57 2.62
CA MET A 105 -6.03 2.01 1.32
C MET A 105 -5.55 0.56 1.26
N ARG A 106 -6.28 -0.28 0.54
CA ARG A 106 -5.90 -1.69 0.30
C ARG A 106 -5.90 -1.99 -1.17
N PHE A 107 -4.86 -2.69 -1.59
CA PHE A 107 -4.68 -3.13 -2.96
C PHE A 107 -4.35 -4.62 -3.02
N GLN A 108 -4.72 -5.24 -4.12
CA GLN A 108 -4.49 -6.63 -4.45
C GLN A 108 -3.76 -6.73 -5.79
N LYS A 109 -2.87 -7.70 -5.95
CA LYS A 109 -2.24 -8.03 -7.23
C LYS A 109 -1.97 -9.52 -7.34
N TYR A 110 -2.17 -10.05 -8.55
CA TYR A 110 -1.76 -11.41 -8.93
C TYR A 110 -0.40 -11.35 -9.61
N PHE A 111 0.50 -12.22 -9.19
CA PHE A 111 1.86 -12.32 -9.70
C PHE A 111 2.06 -13.70 -10.31
N ILE A 112 2.45 -13.72 -11.58
CA ILE A 112 2.86 -14.96 -12.24
C ILE A 112 4.24 -15.33 -11.71
N LEU A 113 4.39 -16.56 -11.26
CA LEU A 113 5.65 -17.13 -10.81
C LEU A 113 6.29 -17.88 -11.98
N GLU A 114 7.53 -17.52 -12.31
CA GLU A 114 8.38 -18.23 -13.29
C GLU A 114 9.04 -19.47 -12.68
#